data_AF-A0A6J1PJH1-F1
#
_entry.id   AF-A0A6J1PJH1-F1
#
_cell.length_a   1.000
_cell.length_b   1.000
_cell.length_c   1.000
_cell.angle_alpha   90.00
_cell.angle_beta   90.00
_cell.angle_gamma   90.00
#
_symmetry.space_group_name_H-M   'P 1'
#
loop_
_entity.id
_entity.type
_entity.pdbx_description
1 polymer ?
#
loop_
_entity_poly.entity_id
_entity_poly.type
_entity_poly.pdbx_seq_one_letter_code
_entity_poly.pdbx_strand_id
1 'polypeptide(L)'
;MALLLQSEIIVSIVDATVYRFLHDLIQYNIAGVPAVHEKTEWNFDPEVGKQRRSQYELENGRFGEYAIAKLGMGIGYKGPWGVPAKS
;
A
#
# COMPACT_ATOMS: atom_id res chain seq x y z
N MET A 1 34.58 -25.24 32.61
CA MET A 1 34.18 -25.20 31.18
C MET A 1 32.67 -25.15 30.94
N ALA A 2 31.78 -25.34 31.94
CA ALA A 2 30.33 -25.16 31.72
C ALA A 2 29.87 -23.68 31.79
N LEU A 3 30.54 -22.85 32.59
CA LEU A 3 30.16 -21.44 32.80
C LEU A 3 30.41 -20.52 31.60
N LEU A 4 31.43 -20.81 30.76
CA LEU A 4 31.76 -20.02 29.57
C LEU A 4 30.74 -20.21 28.44
N LEU A 5 30.26 -21.45 28.25
CA LEU A 5 29.21 -21.76 27.27
C LEU A 5 27.87 -21.09 27.62
N GLN A 6 27.52 -21.01 28.91
CA GLN A 6 26.31 -20.30 29.33
C GLN A 6 26.39 -18.79 29.07
N SER A 7 27.55 -18.15 29.26
CA SER A 7 27.69 -16.72 28.95
C SER A 7 27.56 -16.41 27.46
N GLU A 8 28.10 -17.25 26.58
CA GLU A 8 28.02 -17.04 25.13
C GLU A 8 26.58 -17.17 24.61
N ILE A 9 25.82 -18.14 25.13
CA ILE A 9 24.40 -18.34 24.76
C ILE A 9 23.54 -17.17 25.23
N ILE A 10 23.75 -16.66 26.45
CA ILE A 10 22.98 -15.53 27.00
C ILE A 10 23.26 -14.24 26.21
N VAL A 11 24.51 -13.96 25.87
CA VAL A 11 24.89 -12.77 25.08
C VAL A 11 24.22 -12.79 23.69
N SER A 12 24.19 -13.94 23.03
CA SER A 12 23.54 -14.07 21.70
C SER A 12 22.02 -13.88 21.75
N ILE A 13 21.35 -14.37 22.82
CA ILE A 13 19.90 -14.22 22.99
C ILE A 13 19.51 -12.78 23.36
N VAL A 14 20.33 -12.10 24.17
CA VAL A 14 20.12 -10.69 24.52
C VAL A 14 20.23 -9.81 23.29
N ASP A 15 21.24 -10.03 22.44
CA ASP A 15 21.44 -9.26 21.20
C ASP A 15 20.26 -9.41 20.24
N ALA A 16 19.77 -10.65 20.02
CA ALA A 16 18.60 -10.90 19.18
C ALA A 16 17.31 -10.25 19.72
N THR A 17 17.16 -10.18 21.05
CA THR A 17 15.97 -9.59 21.69
C THR A 17 16.00 -8.07 21.63
N VAL A 18 17.16 -7.46 21.90
CA VAL A 18 17.37 -6.01 21.82
C VAL A 18 17.24 -5.53 20.38
N TYR A 19 17.82 -6.26 19.43
CA TYR A 19 17.68 -5.97 18.00
C TYR A 19 16.22 -5.96 17.58
N ARG A 20 15.45 -7.00 17.93
CA ARG A 20 14.02 -7.09 17.58
C ARG A 20 13.21 -5.94 18.21
N PHE A 21 13.47 -5.60 19.47
CA PHE A 21 12.80 -4.48 20.13
C PHE A 21 13.07 -3.14 19.42
N LEU A 22 14.34 -2.86 19.10
CA LEU A 22 14.72 -1.62 18.43
C LEU A 22 14.15 -1.55 17.01
N HIS A 23 14.25 -2.66 16.27
CA HIS A 23 13.67 -2.80 14.94
C HIS A 23 12.17 -2.52 14.95
N ASP A 24 11.43 -3.19 15.83
CA ASP A 24 9.98 -3.06 15.92
C ASP A 24 9.57 -1.66 16.36
N LEU A 25 10.27 -1.07 17.34
CA LEU A 25 10.01 0.31 17.78
C LEU A 25 10.17 1.30 16.61
N ILE A 26 11.26 1.19 15.86
CA ILE A 26 11.51 2.07 14.71
C ILE A 26 10.45 1.84 13.62
N GLN A 27 10.15 0.59 13.31
CA GLN A 27 9.16 0.23 12.29
C GLN A 27 7.76 0.76 12.64
N TYR A 28 7.30 0.58 13.88
CA TYR A 28 5.99 1.07 14.33
C TYR A 28 5.86 2.59 14.26
N ASN A 29 6.93 3.33 14.56
CA ASN A 29 6.89 4.80 14.56
C ASN A 29 7.04 5.41 13.15
N ILE A 30 7.82 4.78 12.27
CA ILE A 30 8.08 5.33 10.93
C ILE A 30 7.06 4.83 9.90
N ALA A 31 6.79 3.52 9.89
CA ALA A 31 5.99 2.86 8.88
C ALA A 31 4.61 2.41 9.39
N GLY A 32 4.35 2.54 10.70
CA GLY A 32 3.15 2.02 11.34
C GLY A 32 3.23 0.52 11.63
N VAL A 33 2.13 -0.03 12.17
CA VAL A 33 1.99 -1.48 12.34
C VAL A 33 2.13 -2.13 10.96
N PRO A 34 2.94 -3.20 10.79
CA PRO A 34 2.93 -3.99 9.56
C PRO A 34 1.59 -4.70 9.42
N ALA A 35 0.57 -3.95 8.99
CA ALA A 35 -0.70 -4.48 8.55
C ALA A 35 -0.44 -5.16 7.21
N VAL A 36 -0.24 -6.47 7.25
CA VAL A 36 -0.24 -7.31 6.06
C VAL A 36 -1.58 -7.07 5.35
N HIS A 37 -1.50 -6.52 4.15
CA HIS A 37 -2.58 -6.17 3.22
C HIS A 37 -3.99 -6.58 3.66
N GLU A 38 -4.86 -5.58 3.83
CA GLU A 38 -6.28 -5.81 4.12
C GLU A 38 -6.87 -6.77 3.08
N LYS A 39 -7.49 -7.85 3.54
CA LYS A 39 -8.23 -8.76 2.66
C LYS A 39 -9.47 -8.01 2.17
N THR A 40 -9.40 -7.48 0.96
CA THR A 40 -10.54 -6.83 0.32
C THR A 40 -11.29 -7.84 -0.55
N GLU A 41 -12.59 -7.98 -0.30
CA GLU A 41 -13.49 -8.74 -1.17
C GLU A 41 -14.06 -7.80 -2.24
N TRP A 42 -13.96 -8.21 -3.50
CA TRP A 42 -14.55 -7.49 -4.63
C TRP A 42 -15.66 -8.32 -5.24
N ASN A 43 -16.84 -7.72 -5.37
CA ASN A 43 -17.90 -8.32 -6.18
C ASN A 43 -17.56 -8.13 -7.67
N PHE A 44 -16.81 -9.07 -8.23
CA PHE A 44 -16.41 -9.04 -9.63
C PHE A 44 -17.44 -9.75 -10.51
N ASP A 45 -18.14 -8.96 -11.33
CA ASP A 45 -18.98 -9.45 -12.42
C ASP A 45 -18.28 -9.17 -13.78
N PRO A 46 -17.91 -10.22 -14.55
CA PRO A 46 -17.23 -10.07 -15.83
C PRO A 46 -18.03 -9.25 -16.86
N GLU A 47 -19.35 -9.36 -16.89
CA GLU A 47 -20.19 -8.66 -17.86
C GLU A 47 -20.28 -7.17 -17.54
N VAL A 48 -20.39 -6.83 -16.26
CA VAL A 48 -20.27 -5.45 -15.79
C VAL A 48 -18.90 -4.87 -16.11
N GLY A 49 -17.83 -5.66 -15.98
CA GLY A 49 -16.47 -5.26 -16.35
C GLY A 49 -16.35 -4.87 -17.83
N LYS A 50 -16.92 -5.67 -18.74
CA LYS A 50 -16.94 -5.36 -20.18
C LYS A 50 -17.71 -4.08 -20.48
N GLN A 51 -18.89 -3.90 -19.86
CA GLN A 51 -19.70 -2.70 -20.04
C GLN A 51 -18.99 -1.44 -19.56
N ARG A 52 -18.42 -1.48 -18.35
CA ARG A 52 -17.66 -0.35 -17.78
C ARG A 52 -16.44 0.00 -18.62
N ARG A 53 -15.75 -1.00 -19.18
CA ARG A 53 -14.65 -0.76 -20.10
C ARG A 53 -15.10 0.02 -21.33
N SER A 54 -16.18 -0.41 -21.99
CA SER A 54 -16.70 0.29 -23.17
C SER A 54 -17.13 1.71 -22.84
N GLN A 55 -17.79 1.95 -21.70
CA GLN A 55 -18.16 3.28 -21.23
C GLN A 55 -16.93 4.15 -20.97
N TYR A 56 -15.91 3.60 -20.30
CA TYR A 56 -14.67 4.32 -20.03
C TYR A 56 -13.94 4.72 -21.31
N GLU A 57 -13.82 3.80 -22.28
CA GLU A 57 -13.17 4.09 -23.57
C GLU A 57 -13.92 5.19 -24.35
N LEU A 58 -15.26 5.22 -24.27
CA LEU A 58 -16.07 6.28 -24.87
C LEU A 58 -15.84 7.65 -24.21
N GLU A 59 -15.73 7.70 -22.88
CA GLU A 59 -15.60 8.95 -22.13
C GLU A 59 -14.18 9.50 -22.04
N ASN A 60 -13.19 8.61 -22.09
CA ASN A 60 -11.80 8.91 -21.74
C ASN A 60 -10.77 8.56 -22.83
N GLY A 61 -11.22 7.99 -23.95
CA GLY A 61 -10.35 7.52 -25.02
C GLY A 61 -9.96 6.05 -24.84
N ARG A 62 -9.59 5.40 -25.94
CA ARG A 62 -9.28 3.95 -25.97
C ARG A 62 -8.21 3.55 -24.95
N PHE A 63 -7.25 4.43 -24.68
CA PHE A 63 -6.20 4.21 -23.69
C PHE A 63 -6.24 5.23 -22.54
N GLY A 64 -7.34 5.97 -22.38
CA GLY A 64 -7.49 6.97 -21.33
C GLY A 64 -6.76 8.29 -21.60
N GLU A 65 -6.41 8.59 -22.85
CA GLU A 65 -5.69 9.80 -23.26
C GLU A 65 -6.41 11.08 -22.80
N TYR A 66 -7.75 11.09 -22.87
CA TYR A 66 -8.54 12.23 -22.40
C TYR A 66 -8.62 12.29 -20.87
N ALA A 67 -8.60 11.15 -20.17
CA ALA A 67 -8.50 11.15 -18.71
C ALA A 67 -7.17 11.75 -18.25
N ILE A 68 -6.05 11.35 -18.88
CA ILE A 68 -4.72 11.89 -18.59
C ILE A 68 -4.68 13.40 -18.86
N ALA A 69 -5.25 13.84 -19.99
CA ALA A 69 -5.32 15.27 -20.33
C ALA A 69 -6.16 16.06 -19.30
N LYS A 70 -7.35 15.56 -18.92
CA LYS A 70 -8.21 16.18 -17.89
C LYS A 70 -7.47 16.31 -16.56
N LEU A 71 -6.74 15.27 -16.14
CA LEU A 71 -5.90 15.29 -14.94
C LEU A 71 -4.80 16.36 -15.04
N GLY A 72 -4.07 16.41 -16.16
CA GLY A 72 -3.02 17.40 -16.38
C GLY A 72 -3.53 18.84 -16.45
N MET A 73 -4.76 19.04 -16.92
CA MET A 73 -5.42 20.34 -16.97
C MET A 73 -6.16 20.71 -15.68
N GLY A 74 -6.24 19.80 -14.69
CA GLY A 74 -7.02 20.00 -13.46
C GLY A 74 -8.54 20.09 -13.69
N ILE A 75 -9.04 19.56 -14.79
CA ILE A 75 -10.47 19.62 -15.16
C ILE A 75 -11.17 18.42 -14.52
N GLY A 76 -12.18 18.69 -13.69
CA GLY A 76 -13.00 17.65 -13.06
C GLY A 76 -12.34 16.91 -11.89
N TYR A 77 -11.13 17.31 -11.49
CA TYR A 77 -10.39 16.72 -10.39
C TYR A 77 -9.76 17.79 -9.48
N LYS A 78 -9.74 17.56 -8.16
CA LYS A 78 -9.19 18.46 -7.13
C LYS A 78 -8.28 17.71 -6.16
N GLY A 79 -7.34 18.45 -5.55
CA GLY A 79 -6.40 17.92 -4.55
C GLY A 79 -5.20 17.17 -5.14
N PRO A 80 -4.20 16.83 -4.30
CA PRO A 80 -2.92 16.25 -4.74
C PRO A 80 -3.04 14.86 -5.40
N TRP A 81 -4.19 14.20 -5.25
CA TRP A 81 -4.44 12.84 -5.74
C TRP A 81 -5.50 12.75 -6.85
N GLY A 82 -5.89 13.89 -7.44
CA GLY A 82 -6.88 13.90 -8.51
C GLY A 82 -8.24 13.34 -8.06
N VAL A 83 -8.77 13.84 -6.95
CA VAL A 83 -10.11 13.45 -6.44
C VAL A 83 -11.17 14.08 -7.34
N PRO A 84 -12.18 13.33 -7.85
CA PRO A 84 -13.22 13.92 -8.69
C PRO A 84 -13.88 15.13 -8.00
N ALA A 85 -13.93 16.25 -8.69
CA ALA A 85 -14.66 17.42 -8.21
C ALA A 85 -16.15 17.05 -8.18
N LYS A 86 -16.77 17.06 -7.00
CA LYS A 86 -18.23 16.91 -6.90
C LYS A 86 -18.89 18.00 -7.74
N SER A 87 -19.79 17.59 -8.64
CA SER A 87 -20.67 18.48 -9.41
C SER A 87 -21.66 19.19 -8.51
#